data_AF-A0A850PGY4-F1
#
_entry.id   AF-A0A850PGY4-F1
#
_cell.length_a   1.000
_cell.length_b   1.000
_cell.length_c   1.000
_cell.angle_alpha   90.00
_cell.angle_beta   90.00
_cell.angle_gamma   90.00
#
_symmetry.space_group_name_H-M   'P 1'
#
loop_
_entity.id
_entity.type
_entity.pdbx_description
1 polymer ?
#
loop_
_entity_poly.entity_id
_entity_poly.type
_entity_poly.pdbx_seq_one_letter_code
_entity_poly.pdbx_strand_id
1 'polypeptide(L)' 'MVEKRTYVLVSWLRNRAQCQCGYQGKPRIFRGMAVIDAIDHCQEFGHTPVGAVLKQRINTL' A
#
# COMPACT_ATOMS: atom_id res chain seq x y z
N MET A 1 -1.57 19.88 4.53
CA MET A 1 -1.93 18.75 3.64
C MET A 1 -2.29 17.58 4.53
N VAL A 2 -3.48 16.99 4.35
CA VAL A 2 -3.89 15.81 5.15
C VAL A 2 -3.07 14.61 4.67
N GLU A 3 -2.21 14.07 5.53
CA GLU A 3 -1.43 12.87 5.26
C GLU A 3 -2.39 11.68 5.09
N LYS A 4 -2.60 11.25 3.84
CA LYS A 4 -3.49 10.11 3.56
C LYS A 4 -2.71 8.82 3.70
N ARG A 5 -3.27 7.91 4.48
CA ARG A 5 -2.64 6.63 4.83
C ARG A 5 -3.24 5.47 4.03
N THR A 6 -2.38 4.58 3.56
CA THR A 6 -2.75 3.34 2.85
C THR A 6 -2.39 2.13 3.71
N TYR A 7 -3.32 1.22 3.93
CA TYR A 7 -3.15 0.02 4.73
C TYR A 7 -3.54 -1.23 3.92
N VAL A 8 -3.02 -2.38 4.32
CA VAL A 8 -3.41 -3.68 3.74
C VAL A 8 -4.36 -4.38 4.69
N LEU A 9 -5.59 -4.60 4.23
CA LEU A 9 -6.55 -5.47 4.91
C LEU A 9 -6.18 -6.93 4.64
N VAL A 10 -5.94 -7.68 5.71
CA VAL A 10 -5.63 -9.10 5.66
C VAL A 10 -6.92 -9.87 5.95
N SER A 11 -7.26 -10.80 5.06
CA SER A 11 -8.40 -11.71 5.21
C SER A 11 -8.06 -13.02 4.52
N TRP A 12 -8.65 -14.13 4.97
CA TRP A 12 -8.33 -15.45 4.40
C TRP A 12 -8.60 -15.46 2.89
N LEU A 13 -7.52 -15.58 2.09
CA LEU A 13 -7.52 -15.54 0.62
C LEU A 13 -8.07 -14.25 -0.03
N ARG A 14 -8.34 -13.20 0.74
CA ARG A 14 -8.93 -11.92 0.26
C ARG A 14 -8.19 -10.71 0.81
N ASN A 15 -6.87 -10.70 0.68
CA ASN A 15 -6.05 -9.55 1.06
C ASN A 15 -6.28 -8.39 0.09
N ARG A 16 -6.36 -7.15 0.56
CA ARG A 16 -6.52 -5.98 -0.31
C ARG A 16 -5.86 -4.75 0.25
N ALA A 17 -5.37 -3.87 -0.62
CA ALA A 17 -4.97 -2.52 -0.25
C ALA A 17 -6.20 -1.63 -0.04
N GLN A 18 -6.15 -0.71 0.92
CA GLN A 18 -7.16 0.31 1.12
C GLN A 18 -6.50 1.61 1.56
N CYS A 19 -6.92 2.74 0.99
CA CYS A 19 -6.41 4.06 1.35
C CYS A 19 -7.54 4.95 1.90
N GLN A 20 -7.18 5.88 2.77
CA GLN A 20 -8.08 6.94 3.26
C GLN A 20 -8.57 7.88 2.15
N CYS A 21 -7.94 7.86 0.98
CA CYS A 21 -8.43 8.60 -0.19
C CYS A 21 -9.68 7.96 -0.85
N GLY A 22 -10.07 6.76 -0.42
CA GLY A 22 -11.17 5.98 -1.02
C GLY A 22 -10.70 4.83 -1.92
N TYR A 23 -9.39 4.73 -2.21
CA TYR A 23 -8.84 3.65 -3.02
C TYR A 23 -9.04 2.27 -2.37
N GLN A 24 -9.42 1.30 -3.20
CA GLN A 24 -9.52 -0.11 -2.84
C GLN A 24 -8.81 -0.95 -3.92
N GLY A 25 -7.77 -1.66 -3.52
CA GLY A 25 -7.02 -2.55 -4.39
C GLY A 25 -7.79 -3.84 -4.70
N LYS A 26 -7.26 -4.61 -5.67
CA LYS A 26 -7.85 -5.90 -6.05
C LYS A 26 -7.70 -6.90 -4.89
N PRO A 27 -8.67 -7.81 -4.70
CA PRO A 27 -8.51 -8.91 -3.75
C PRO A 27 -7.41 -9.87 -4.24
N ARG A 28 -6.43 -10.14 -3.37
CA ARG A 28 -5.26 -11.00 -3.63
C ARG A 28 -5.19 -12.12 -2.60
N ILE A 29 -4.84 -13.32 -3.08
CA ILE A 29 -4.59 -14.49 -2.22
C ILE A 29 -3.37 -14.25 -1.33
N PHE A 30 -2.30 -13.69 -1.88
CA PHE A 30 -1.07 -13.40 -1.15
C PHE A 30 -1.06 -11.97 -0.63
N ARG A 31 -0.74 -11.79 0.66
CA ARG A 31 -0.58 -10.48 1.30
C ARG A 31 0.45 -9.61 0.57
N GLY A 32 1.56 -10.19 0.10
CA GLY A 32 2.60 -9.47 -0.62
C GLY A 32 2.09 -8.74 -1.87
N MET A 33 1.18 -9.38 -2.63
CA MET A 33 0.56 -8.74 -3.80
C MET A 33 -0.32 -7.54 -3.40
N ALA A 34 -1.07 -7.64 -2.30
CA ALA A 34 -1.85 -6.53 -1.78
C ALA A 34 -0.96 -5.39 -1.23
N VAL A 35 0.24 -5.71 -0.75
CA VAL A 35 1.25 -4.70 -0.37
C VAL A 35 1.79 -3.97 -1.60
N ILE A 36 2.05 -4.68 -2.71
CA ILE A 36 2.48 -4.05 -3.96
C ILE A 36 1.41 -3.08 -4.47
N ASP A 37 0.13 -3.49 -4.48
CA ASP A 37 -0.98 -2.60 -4.87
C ASP A 37 -1.04 -1.34 -3.97
N ALA A 38 -0.74 -1.46 -2.67
CA ALA A 38 -0.67 -0.32 -1.75
C ALA A 38 0.53 0.60 -2.04
N ILE A 39 1.70 0.06 -2.35
CA ILE A 39 2.92 0.84 -2.67
C ILE A 39 2.74 1.59 -3.97
N ASP A 40 2.23 0.93 -5.01
CA ASP A 40 1.96 1.52 -6.33
C ASP A 40 1.04 2.75 -6.20
N HIS A 41 -0.07 2.60 -5.48
CA HIS A 41 -0.97 3.71 -5.18
C HIS A 41 -0.30 4.84 -4.36
N CYS A 42 0.56 4.48 -3.41
CA CYS A 42 1.31 5.48 -2.63
C CYS A 42 2.30 6.26 -3.49
N GLN A 43 2.96 5.61 -4.45
CA GLN A 43 3.90 6.24 -5.37
C GLN A 43 3.18 7.17 -6.37
N GLU A 44 2.01 6.77 -6.87
CA GLU A 44 1.24 7.55 -7.83
C GLU A 44 0.62 8.81 -7.21
N PHE A 45 0.08 8.71 -5.98
CA PHE A 45 -0.68 9.80 -5.35
C PHE A 45 0.05 10.49 -4.18
N GLY A 46 1.28 10.10 -3.87
CA GLY A 46 2.06 10.67 -2.77
C GLY A 46 1.48 10.36 -1.39
N HIS A 47 0.83 9.21 -1.23
CA HIS A 47 0.27 8.75 0.04
C HIS A 47 1.31 7.97 0.87
N THR A 48 1.05 7.82 2.16
CA THR A 48 1.96 7.10 3.06
C THR A 48 1.45 5.69 3.33
N PRO A 49 2.19 4.63 3.01
CA PRO A 49 1.82 3.28 3.37
C PRO A 49 2.07 3.05 4.87
N VAL A 50 1.10 2.45 5.55
CA VAL A 50 1.16 2.13 6.98
C VAL A 50 1.44 0.64 7.12
N GLY A 51 2.53 0.30 7.82
CA GLY A 51 2.90 -1.10 8.09
C GLY A 51 3.59 -1.83 6.93
N ALA A 52 3.84 -1.14 5.80
CA ALA A 52 4.85 -1.58 4.84
C ALA A 52 6.17 -0.92 5.19
N VAL A 53 7.25 -1.69 5.32
CA VAL A 53 8.59 -1.12 5.42
C VAL A 53 8.90 -0.48 4.07
N LEU A 54 8.74 0.83 3.97
CA LEU A 54 9.32 1.61 2.88
C LEU A 54 10.82 1.50 3.04
N LYS A 55 11.45 0.57 2.31
CA LYS A 55 12.90 0.60 2.14
C LYS A 55 13.20 1.85 1.31
N GLN A 56 13.55 2.94 2.00
CA GLN A 56 13.90 4.21 1.39
C GLN A 56 15.02 4.00 0.37
N ARG A 57 14.99 4.81 -0.69
CA ARG A 57 15.97 4.85 -1.79
C ARG A 57 17.38 4.55 -1.31
N ILE A 58 17.99 3.52 -1.90
CA ILE A 58 19.45 3.42 -1.94
C ILE A 58 19.89 4.46 -2.98
N ASN A 59 20.27 5.66 -2.53
CA ASN A 59 21.14 6.52 -3.32
C ASN A 59 22.52 5.86 -3.31
N THR A 60 22.83 5.05 -4.31
CA THR A 60 24.22 4.81 -4.68
C THR A 60 24.72 6.06 -5.41
N LEU A 61 25.68 6.73 -4.78
CA LEU A 61 26.52 7.80 -5.31
C LEU A 61 27.25 7.37 -6.59
#